data_AF-A0A946DE26-F1
#
_entry.id   AF-A0A946DE26-F1
#
_cell.length_a   1.000
_cell.length_b   1.000
_cell.length_c   1.000
_cell.angle_alpha   90.00
_cell.angle_beta   90.00
_cell.angle_gamma   90.00
#
_symmetry.space_group_name_H-M   'P 1'
#
loop_
_entity.id
_entity.type
_entity.pdbx_description
1 polymer ?
#
loop_
_entity_poly.entity_id
_entity_poly.type
_entity_poly.pdbx_seq_one_letter_code
_entity_poly.pdbx_strand_id
1 'polypeptide(L)'
;MAYHQSDYRQALDYYRQSLTIAHSTQALALLLISLLGFAWHYLQGNEPTRAGELCGLAQHHPAFNSDVEEHTDEVLPLLQAALPPAELLVALERGKILDLDTVVTELLDEFGEDNA
;
A
#
# COMPACT_ATOMS: atom_id res chain seq x y z
N MET A 1 -9.19 24.76 -6.17
CA MET A 1 -8.43 23.50 -6.34
C MET A 1 -9.05 22.44 -5.41
N ALA A 2 -10.25 21.92 -5.73
CA ALA A 2 -11.03 21.05 -4.82
C ALA A 2 -11.37 19.67 -5.42
N TYR A 3 -10.98 19.39 -6.67
CA TYR A 3 -11.36 18.16 -7.36
C TYR A 3 -10.58 16.93 -6.86
N HIS A 4 -9.28 17.08 -6.56
CA HIS A 4 -8.45 15.93 -6.19
C HIS A 4 -8.81 15.31 -4.83
N GLN A 5 -9.25 16.10 -3.84
CA GLN A 5 -9.54 15.58 -2.49
C GLN A 5 -10.75 14.63 -2.43
N SER A 6 -11.76 14.81 -3.29
CA SER A 6 -12.89 13.88 -3.38
C SER A 6 -12.50 12.56 -4.04
N ASP A 7 -11.66 12.60 -5.07
CA ASP A 7 -11.21 11.41 -5.78
C ASP A 7 -10.31 10.53 -4.90
N TYR A 8 -9.52 11.14 -3.99
CA TYR A 8 -8.64 10.39 -3.07
C TYR A 8 -9.40 9.61 -2.00
N ARG A 9 -10.43 10.22 -1.39
CA ARG A 9 -11.27 9.52 -0.40
C ARG A 9 -12.03 8.37 -1.05
N GLN A 10 -12.49 8.57 -2.28
CA GLN A 10 -13.18 7.54 -3.03
C GLN A 10 -12.23 6.41 -3.45
N ALA A 11 -11.00 6.72 -3.87
CA ALA A 11 -9.98 5.72 -4.18
C ALA A 11 -9.64 4.85 -2.96
N LEU A 12 -9.43 5.47 -1.80
CA LEU A 12 -9.19 4.75 -0.55
C LEU A 12 -10.35 3.83 -0.17
N ASP A 13 -11.60 4.28 -0.36
CA ASP A 13 -12.76 3.44 -0.08
C ASP A 13 -12.84 2.25 -1.04
N TYR A 14 -12.51 2.42 -2.33
CA TYR A 14 -12.40 1.30 -3.26
C TYR A 14 -11.27 0.33 -2.90
N TYR A 15 -10.11 0.84 -2.49
CA TYR A 15 -9.01 -0.01 -2.03
C TYR A 15 -9.38 -0.76 -0.76
N ARG A 16 -10.06 -0.13 0.21
CA ARG A 16 -10.60 -0.77 1.41
C ARG A 16 -11.57 -1.91 1.08
N GLN A 17 -12.54 -1.64 0.20
CA GLN A 17 -13.51 -2.65 -0.23
C GLN A 17 -12.82 -3.81 -0.94
N SER A 18 -11.88 -3.51 -1.85
CA SER A 18 -11.06 -4.49 -2.54
C SER A 18 -10.24 -5.34 -1.55
N LEU A 19 -9.63 -4.71 -0.56
CA LEU A 19 -8.80 -5.37 0.46
C LEU A 19 -9.64 -6.27 1.37
N THR A 20 -10.84 -5.85 1.75
CA THR A 20 -11.83 -6.69 2.47
C THR A 20 -12.26 -7.92 1.66
N ILE A 21 -12.59 -7.74 0.39
CA ILE A 21 -13.00 -8.84 -0.50
C ILE A 21 -11.83 -9.77 -0.77
N ALA A 22 -10.65 -9.24 -1.05
CA ALA A 22 -9.47 -10.04 -1.36
C ALA A 22 -8.99 -10.87 -0.16
N HIS A 23 -9.05 -10.30 1.06
CA HIS A 23 -8.75 -11.03 2.28
C HIS A 23 -9.75 -12.17 2.54
N SER A 24 -11.05 -11.93 2.34
CA SER A 24 -12.08 -12.98 2.50
C SER A 24 -12.10 -14.05 1.40
N THR A 25 -11.56 -13.75 0.22
CA THR A 25 -11.51 -14.66 -0.94
C THR A 25 -10.13 -15.26 -1.20
N GLN A 26 -9.13 -14.94 -0.38
CA GLN A 26 -7.71 -15.30 -0.59
C GLN A 26 -7.16 -14.86 -1.95
N ALA A 27 -7.70 -13.78 -2.53
CA ALA A 27 -7.20 -13.19 -3.76
C ALA A 27 -5.95 -12.34 -3.48
N LEU A 28 -4.85 -13.00 -3.13
CA LEU A 28 -3.63 -12.39 -2.61
C LEU A 28 -3.04 -11.32 -3.55
N ALA A 29 -3.12 -11.50 -4.87
CA ALA A 29 -2.62 -10.50 -5.82
C ALA A 29 -3.43 -9.19 -5.78
N LEU A 30 -4.77 -9.26 -5.69
CA LEU A 30 -5.62 -8.07 -5.55
C LEU A 30 -5.40 -7.35 -4.22
N LEU A 31 -5.09 -8.12 -3.17
CA LEU A 31 -4.75 -7.60 -1.87
C LEU A 31 -3.42 -6.81 -1.94
N LEU A 32 -2.38 -7.38 -2.58
CA LEU A 32 -1.10 -6.70 -2.80
C LEU A 32 -1.23 -5.43 -3.64
N ILE A 33 -2.05 -5.43 -4.70
CA ILE A 33 -2.34 -4.23 -5.49
C ILE A 33 -3.01 -3.16 -4.62
N SER A 34 -3.94 -3.57 -3.77
CA SER A 34 -4.63 -2.65 -2.86
C SER A 34 -3.66 -2.03 -1.85
N LEU A 35 -2.68 -2.79 -1.33
CA LEU A 35 -1.61 -2.27 -0.47
C LEU A 35 -0.75 -1.21 -1.15
N LEU A 36 -0.44 -1.38 -2.45
CA LEU A 36 0.31 -0.39 -3.21
C LEU A 36 -0.50 0.91 -3.39
N GLY A 37 -1.83 0.82 -3.48
CA GLY A 37 -2.73 1.98 -3.40
C GLY A 37 -2.60 2.75 -2.08
N PHE A 38 -2.51 2.04 -0.95
CA PHE A 38 -2.24 2.67 0.36
C PHE A 38 -0.82 3.24 0.44
N ALA A 39 0.18 2.58 -0.14
CA ALA A 39 1.54 3.12 -0.22
C ALA A 39 1.57 4.47 -0.94
N TRP A 40 0.82 4.60 -2.03
CA TRP A 40 0.64 5.87 -2.72
C TRP A 40 -0.03 6.93 -1.83
N HIS A 41 -1.02 6.54 -1.03
CA HIS A 41 -1.65 7.46 -0.07
C HIS A 41 -0.67 7.96 1.00
N TYR A 42 0.12 7.08 1.61
CA TYR A 42 1.13 7.48 2.61
C TYR A 42 2.20 8.41 2.03
N LEU A 43 2.56 8.26 0.75
CA LEU A 43 3.43 9.21 0.06
C LEU A 43 2.83 10.62 0.03
N GLN A 44 1.51 10.75 -0.16
CA GLN A 44 0.82 12.04 -0.08
C GLN A 44 0.71 12.57 1.36
N GLY A 45 0.60 11.66 2.33
CA GLY A 45 0.52 11.95 3.76
C GLY A 45 1.85 12.33 4.43
N ASN A 46 2.95 12.40 3.67
CA ASN A 46 4.30 12.66 4.17
C ASN A 46 4.84 11.54 5.09
N GLU A 47 4.39 10.31 4.88
CA GLU A 47 4.86 9.10 5.56
C GLU A 47 5.53 8.12 4.57
N PRO A 48 6.58 8.54 3.84
CA PRO A 48 7.15 7.72 2.77
C PRO A 48 7.84 6.46 3.29
N THR A 49 8.24 6.41 4.56
CA THR A 49 8.78 5.20 5.19
C THR A 49 7.74 4.08 5.24
N ARG A 50 6.50 4.39 5.62
CA ARG A 50 5.42 3.40 5.67
C ARG A 50 5.05 2.90 4.28
N ALA A 51 5.03 3.81 3.30
CA ALA A 51 4.87 3.43 1.89
C ALA A 51 5.98 2.48 1.41
N GLY A 52 7.23 2.70 1.82
CA GLY A 52 8.35 1.82 1.51
C GLY A 52 8.21 0.43 2.13
N GLU A 53 7.68 0.34 3.35
CA GLU A 53 7.40 -0.95 4.00
C GLU A 53 6.32 -1.74 3.24
N LEU A 54 5.24 -1.07 2.80
CA LEU A 54 4.20 -1.72 2.00
C LEU A 54 4.71 -2.21 0.64
N CYS A 55 5.54 -1.42 -0.05
CA CYS A 55 6.19 -1.87 -1.28
C CYS A 55 7.14 -3.05 -1.05
N GLY A 56 7.90 -3.04 0.05
CA GLY A 56 8.81 -4.13 0.41
C GLY A 56 8.08 -5.44 0.65
N LEU A 57 6.94 -5.37 1.36
CA LEU A 57 6.04 -6.50 1.59
C LEU A 57 5.50 -7.06 0.26
N ALA A 58 4.95 -6.19 -0.60
CA ALA A 58 4.39 -6.62 -1.88
C ALA A 58 5.42 -7.31 -2.78
N GLN A 59 6.63 -6.75 -2.92
CA GLN A 59 7.70 -7.29 -3.76
C GLN A 59 8.22 -8.66 -3.31
N HIS A 60 8.16 -8.97 -2.01
CA HIS A 60 8.68 -10.22 -1.47
C HIS A 60 7.61 -11.28 -1.21
N HIS A 61 6.34 -10.94 -1.43
CA HIS A 61 5.25 -11.85 -1.17
C HIS A 61 5.15 -12.93 -2.29
N PRO A 62 4.91 -14.22 -1.96
CA PRO A 62 4.82 -15.29 -2.96
C PRO A 62 3.74 -15.11 -4.03
N ALA A 63 2.73 -14.28 -3.77
CA ALA A 63 1.66 -13.95 -4.69
C ALA A 63 1.99 -12.79 -5.65
N PHE A 64 3.23 -12.29 -5.63
CA PHE A 64 3.70 -11.27 -6.58
C PHE A 64 3.57 -11.78 -8.02
N ASN A 65 2.94 -10.96 -8.87
CA ASN A 65 2.71 -11.26 -10.29
C ASN A 65 2.91 -9.99 -11.13
N SER A 66 2.68 -10.08 -12.44
CA SER A 66 2.82 -8.95 -13.37
C SER A 66 1.95 -7.73 -13.01
N ASP A 67 0.76 -7.96 -12.47
CA ASP A 67 -0.14 -6.87 -12.11
C ASP A 67 0.40 -6.11 -10.87
N VAL A 68 0.94 -6.85 -9.89
CA VAL A 68 1.60 -6.25 -8.72
C VAL A 68 2.91 -5.55 -9.11
N GLU A 69 3.63 -6.08 -10.10
CA GLU A 69 4.85 -5.47 -10.65
C GLU A 69 4.54 -4.11 -11.28
N GLU A 70 3.52 -4.01 -12.15
CA GLU A 70 3.11 -2.75 -12.78
C GLU A 70 2.84 -1.64 -11.74
N HIS A 71 2.08 -1.97 -10.70
CA HIS A 71 1.78 -1.00 -9.63
C HIS A 71 3.02 -0.67 -8.78
N THR A 72 3.94 -1.61 -8.62
CA THR A 72 5.20 -1.37 -7.91
C THR A 72 6.08 -0.40 -8.70
N ASP A 73 6.14 -0.56 -10.02
CA ASP A 73 6.90 0.32 -10.92
C ASP A 73 6.34 1.75 -10.97
N GLU A 74 5.06 1.95 -10.68
CA GLU A 74 4.47 3.27 -10.50
C GLU A 74 4.86 3.93 -9.17
N VAL A 75 4.89 3.16 -8.07
CA VAL A 75 5.12 3.69 -6.71
C VAL A 75 6.61 3.83 -6.38
N LEU A 76 7.46 2.94 -6.89
CA LEU A 76 8.88 2.90 -6.54
C LEU A 76 9.67 4.17 -6.93
N PRO A 77 9.46 4.79 -8.11
CA PRO A 77 10.09 6.06 -8.45
C PRO A 77 9.66 7.21 -7.51
N LEU A 78 8.39 7.20 -7.07
CA LEU A 78 7.88 8.20 -6.13
C LEU A 78 8.53 8.05 -4.75
N LEU A 79 8.72 6.81 -4.29
CA LEU A 79 9.48 6.50 -3.08
C LEU A 79 10.94 6.96 -3.16
N GLN A 80 11.61 6.72 -4.29
CA GLN A 80 12.99 7.17 -4.52
C GLN A 80 13.12 8.70 -4.54
N ALA A 81 12.08 9.41 -4.99
CA ALA A 81 12.04 10.86 -4.94
C ALA A 81 11.76 11.39 -3.52
N ALA A 82 11.00 10.65 -2.71
CA ALA A 82 10.59 11.05 -1.37
C ALA A 82 11.58 10.66 -0.25
N LEU A 83 12.39 9.60 -0.43
CA LEU A 83 13.32 9.10 0.58
C LEU A 83 14.77 9.04 0.08
N PRO A 84 15.76 9.30 0.95
CA PRO A 84 17.14 8.94 0.69
C PRO A 84 17.28 7.44 0.37
N PRO A 85 18.18 7.03 -0.54
CA PRO A 85 18.33 5.62 -0.92
C PRO A 85 18.57 4.67 0.25
N ALA A 86 19.31 5.12 1.28
CA ALA A 86 19.57 4.32 2.47
C ALA A 86 18.31 4.07 3.31
N GLU A 87 17.44 5.08 3.45
CA GLU A 87 16.18 4.96 4.20
C GLU A 87 15.15 4.14 3.42
N LEU A 88 15.11 4.29 2.10
CA LEU A 88 14.28 3.46 1.23
C LEU A 88 14.66 1.98 1.35
N LEU A 89 15.96 1.64 1.29
CA LEU A 89 16.40 0.26 1.48
C LEU A 89 15.99 -0.29 2.84
N VAL A 90 16.13 0.49 3.92
CA VAL A 90 15.70 0.07 5.26
C VAL A 90 14.19 -0.17 5.31
N ALA A 91 13.38 0.70 4.71
CA ALA A 91 11.93 0.54 4.67
C ALA A 91 11.54 -0.72 3.86
N LEU A 92 12.15 -0.94 2.70
CA LEU A 92 11.92 -2.12 1.88
C LEU A 92 12.29 -3.41 2.63
N GLU A 93 13.46 -3.46 3.29
CA GLU A 93 13.89 -4.61 4.09
C GLU A 93 12.97 -4.90 5.27
N ARG A 94 12.45 -3.86 5.94
CA ARG A 94 11.43 -4.01 6.98
C ARG A 94 10.13 -4.57 6.42
N GLY A 95 9.71 -4.12 5.24
CA GLY A 95 8.52 -4.63 4.56
C GLY A 95 8.52 -6.15 4.36
N LYS A 96 9.69 -6.73 4.06
CA LYS A 96 9.83 -8.18 3.81
C LYS A 96 9.51 -9.07 5.00
N ILE A 97 9.67 -8.53 6.21
CA ILE A 97 9.44 -9.26 7.46
C ILE A 97 8.07 -8.98 8.06
N LEU A 98 7.28 -8.09 7.43
CA LEU A 98 5.92 -7.83 7.85
C LEU A 98 5.02 -9.01 7.48
N ASP A 99 4.05 -9.25 8.36
CA ASP A 99 2.99 -10.22 8.12
C ASP A 99 1.85 -9.55 7.35
N LEU A 100 1.42 -10.19 6.25
CA LEU A 100 0.42 -9.62 5.35
C LEU A 100 -0.92 -9.39 6.05
N ASP A 101 -1.38 -10.38 6.81
CA ASP A 101 -2.68 -10.34 7.48
C ASP A 101 -2.70 -9.27 8.59
N THR A 102 -1.58 -9.13 9.31
CA THR A 102 -1.38 -8.08 10.32
C THR A 102 -1.47 -6.69 9.69
N VAL A 103 -0.72 -6.44 8.60
CA VAL A 103 -0.73 -5.13 7.91
C VAL A 103 -2.11 -4.81 7.34
N VAL A 104 -2.79 -5.80 6.76
CA VAL A 104 -4.16 -5.68 6.26
C VAL A 104 -5.11 -5.27 7.37
N THR A 105 -5.02 -5.91 8.53
CA THR A 105 -5.86 -5.60 9.69
C THR A 105 -5.61 -4.17 10.17
N GLU A 106 -4.35 -3.76 10.30
CA GLU A 106 -3.99 -2.40 10.69
C GLU A 106 -4.56 -1.34 9.72
N LEU A 107 -4.47 -1.58 8.41
CA LEU A 107 -5.01 -0.66 7.41
C LEU A 107 -6.54 -0.60 7.44
N LEU A 108 -7.21 -1.73 7.67
CA LEU A 108 -8.68 -1.76 7.80
C LEU A 108 -9.15 -1.04 9.07
N ASP A 109 -8.39 -1.12 10.16
CA ASP A 109 -8.67 -0.40 11.40
C ASP A 109 -8.42 1.11 11.25
N GLU A 110 -7.31 1.50 10.62
CA GLU A 110 -6.95 2.92 10.42
C GLU A 110 -7.91 3.64 9.48
N PHE A 111 -8.30 2.98 8.38
CA PHE A 111 -9.15 3.53 7.33
C PHE A 111 -10.61 3.00 7.38
N GLY A 112 -11.00 2.39 8.51
CA GLY A 112 -12.35 1.87 8.77
C GLY A 112 -13.38 2.95 9.13
N GLU A 113 -14.67 2.61 9.00
CA GLU A 113 -15.83 3.51 9.20
C GLU A 113 -15.99 4.07 10.63
N ASP A 114 -15.22 3.58 11.61
CA ASP A 114 -15.34 4.00 13.02
C ASP A 114 -14.56 5.29 13.38
N ASN A 115 -13.89 5.92 12.41
CA ASN A 115 -13.34 7.28 12.56
C ASN A 115 -14.27 8.36 11.96
N ALA A 116 -15.59 8.23 12.18
CA ALA A 116 -16.61 9.22 11.82
C ALA A 116 -17.01 10.13 12.99
#